data_AF-A0AAV2S2H5-F1
#
_entry.id   AF-A0AAV2S2H5-F1
#
_cell.length_a   1.000
_cell.length_b   1.000
_cell.length_c   1.000
_cell.angle_alpha   90.00
_cell.angle_beta   90.00
_cell.angle_gamma   90.00
#
_symmetry.space_group_name_H-M   'P 1'
#
loop_
_entity.id
_entity.type
_entity.pdbx_description
1 polymer ?
#
loop_
_entity_poly.entity_id
_entity_poly.type
_entity_poly.pdbx_seq_one_letter_code
_entity_poly.pdbx_strand_id
1 'polypeptide(L)'
;VALVMSGSQLEVWVDCSRVYRRLVPPPQTNLTALAASQVQPLELLSDPGTATLEPMEPLTSEHDQHMALYLGQRNPKHFLFKGALQDVRIVAGSSGHLLQCPQADADCPTCGQFQHLSEQVNQLQQLVTTLATRLTASEARLAAVEECDCQRSCRVNGTVRQDGATWKSGCEICSCVHGEVTCRPIPCPAVTCKNPVYTEGECCPLCL
;
A
#
# COMPACT_ATOMS: atom_id res chain seq x y z
N VAL A 1 -22.46 11.28 19.11
CA VAL A 1 -23.33 10.08 19.29
C VAL A 1 -24.12 9.91 18.00
N ALA A 2 -24.14 8.71 17.43
CA ALA A 2 -24.93 8.41 16.24
C ALA A 2 -25.85 7.22 16.50
N LEU A 3 -27.10 7.33 16.07
CA LEU A 3 -28.06 6.24 16.02
C LEU A 3 -28.23 5.85 14.55
N VAL A 4 -27.91 4.60 14.22
CA VAL A 4 -27.95 4.11 12.84
C VAL A 4 -28.98 2.98 12.75
N MET A 5 -29.87 3.09 11.78
CA MET A 5 -30.83 2.04 11.43
C MET A 5 -30.57 1.58 10.00
N SER A 6 -30.21 0.31 9.85
CA SER A 6 -29.96 -0.32 8.56
C SER A 6 -30.72 -1.64 8.49
N GLY A 7 -31.76 -1.70 7.67
CA GLY A 7 -32.66 -2.86 7.59
C GLY A 7 -33.27 -3.19 8.96
N SER A 8 -32.97 -4.38 9.48
CA SER A 8 -33.41 -4.87 10.79
C SER A 8 -32.37 -4.66 11.90
N GLN A 9 -31.38 -3.79 11.69
CA GLN A 9 -30.29 -3.57 12.63
C GLN A 9 -30.28 -2.13 13.14
N LEU A 10 -30.30 -1.99 14.46
CA LEU A 10 -30.13 -0.74 15.19
C LEU A 10 -28.75 -0.73 15.85
N GLU A 11 -27.99 0.34 15.63
CA GLU A 11 -26.67 0.54 16.23
C GLU A 11 -26.57 1.89 16.92
N VAL A 12 -25.87 1.93 18.06
CA VAL A 12 -25.52 3.17 18.77
C VAL A 12 -24.02 3.31 18.80
N TRP A 13 -23.56 4.46 18.33
CA TRP A 13 -22.16 4.85 18.29
C TRP A 13 -21.91 6.01 19.24
N VAL A 14 -20.93 5.89 20.11
CA VAL A 14 -20.47 6.93 21.04
C VAL A 14 -18.96 7.05 20.86
N ASP A 15 -18.48 8.27 20.65
CA ASP A 15 -17.05 8.57 20.45
C ASP A 15 -16.38 7.65 19.41
N CYS A 16 -17.05 7.48 18.26
CA CYS A 16 -16.64 6.62 17.15
C CYS A 16 -16.51 5.12 17.48
N SER A 17 -17.03 4.68 18.63
CA SER A 17 -17.09 3.27 19.04
C SER A 17 -18.53 2.77 19.06
N ARG A 18 -18.77 1.57 18.52
CA ARG A 18 -20.10 0.94 18.60
C ARG A 18 -20.31 0.36 19.99
N VAL A 19 -21.18 1.00 20.77
CA VAL A 19 -21.47 0.61 22.16
C VAL A 19 -22.72 -0.26 22.29
N TYR A 20 -23.58 -0.29 21.26
CA TYR A 20 -24.79 -1.09 21.26
C TYR A 20 -25.16 -1.54 19.86
N ARG A 21 -25.67 -2.77 19.76
CA ARG A 21 -26.23 -3.35 18.53
C ARG A 21 -27.42 -4.24 18.88
N ARG A 22 -28.54 -4.06 18.19
CA ARG A 22 -29.74 -4.88 18.36
C ARG A 22 -30.42 -5.15 17.04
N LEU A 23 -30.95 -6.36 16.89
CA LEU A 23 -31.90 -6.67 15.84
C LEU A 23 -33.27 -6.11 16.23
N VAL A 24 -33.81 -5.25 15.39
CA VAL A 24 -35.16 -4.69 15.50
C VAL A 24 -36.06 -5.29 14.42
N PRO A 25 -37.35 -5.52 14.71
CA PRO A 25 -38.30 -5.90 13.67
C PRO A 25 -38.28 -4.90 12.52
N PRO A 26 -38.56 -5.33 11.28
CA PRO A 26 -38.63 -4.41 10.15
C PRO A 26 -39.62 -3.28 10.46
N PRO A 27 -39.25 -2.00 10.21
CA PRO A 27 -40.13 -0.88 10.50
C PRO A 27 -41.42 -0.99 9.68
N GLN A 28 -42.56 -0.70 10.28
CA GLN A 28 -43.83 -0.66 9.55
C GLN A 28 -43.80 0.52 8.58
N THR A 29 -43.87 0.24 7.29
CA THR A 29 -43.93 1.25 6.23
C THR A 29 -45.35 1.81 6.03
N ASN A 30 -46.34 1.20 6.68
CA ASN A 30 -47.74 1.63 6.61
C ASN A 30 -48.03 2.69 7.67
N LEU A 31 -47.59 3.92 7.40
CA LEU A 31 -47.80 5.08 8.28
C LEU A 31 -49.28 5.50 8.40
N THR A 32 -50.16 4.96 7.57
CA THR A 32 -51.62 5.18 7.59
C THR A 32 -52.33 4.57 8.80
N ALA A 33 -51.75 3.55 9.46
CA ALA A 33 -52.41 2.84 10.57
C ALA A 33 -52.25 3.51 11.95
N LEU A 34 -51.25 4.40 12.12
CA LEU A 34 -50.93 4.99 13.43
C LEU A 34 -51.77 6.23 13.78
N ALA A 35 -52.41 6.87 12.79
CA ALA A 35 -53.29 8.01 13.01
C ALA A 35 -54.69 7.62 13.54
N ALA A 36 -55.07 6.34 13.44
CA ALA A 36 -56.43 5.89 13.74
C ALA A 36 -56.70 5.56 15.23
N SER A 37 -55.68 5.59 16.11
CA SER A 37 -55.85 5.06 17.48
C SER A 37 -56.07 6.11 18.58
N GLN A 38 -56.05 7.42 18.32
CA GLN A 38 -56.18 8.41 19.40
C GLN A 38 -56.88 9.71 18.99
N VAL A 39 -58.18 9.66 18.68
CA VAL A 39 -59.06 10.80 18.97
C VAL A 39 -60.44 10.25 19.33
N GLN A 40 -60.76 10.24 20.63
CA GLN A 40 -62.13 10.07 21.10
C GLN A 40 -62.66 11.48 21.40
N PRO A 41 -63.73 11.97 20.75
CA PRO A 41 -64.24 13.30 21.03
C PRO A 41 -64.87 13.32 22.43
N LEU A 42 -64.46 14.27 23.27
CA LEU A 42 -65.20 14.65 24.46
C LEU A 42 -66.50 15.32 23.99
N GLU A 43 -67.65 14.75 24.32
CA GLU A 43 -68.94 15.45 24.18
C GLU A 43 -68.93 16.70 25.06
N LEU A 44 -69.18 17.86 24.44
CA LEU A 44 -69.46 19.11 25.13
C LEU A 44 -70.93 19.46 24.94
N LEU A 45 -71.56 19.71 26.08
CA LEU A 45 -72.98 19.95 26.25
C LEU A 45 -73.52 21.09 25.36
N SER A 46 -74.75 20.86 24.94
CA SER A 46 -75.75 21.72 24.29
C SER A 46 -75.86 23.17 24.80
N ASP A 47 -76.04 24.12 23.87
CA ASP A 47 -77.26 24.94 23.78
C ASP A 47 -77.36 25.75 22.46
N PRO A 48 -78.55 26.27 22.08
CA PRO A 48 -78.98 26.43 20.69
C PRO A 48 -78.84 27.85 20.14
N GLY A 49 -78.62 27.96 18.82
CA GLY A 49 -78.59 29.25 18.13
C GLY A 49 -78.50 29.09 16.61
N THR A 50 -79.67 29.12 15.98
CA THR A 50 -80.01 29.18 14.55
C THR A 50 -78.99 29.81 13.60
N ALA A 51 -78.62 29.12 12.51
CA ALA A 51 -78.54 29.69 11.15
C ALA A 51 -78.21 28.61 10.08
N THR A 52 -79.19 28.38 9.19
CA THR A 52 -79.08 28.05 7.76
C THR A 52 -78.11 26.96 7.27
N LEU A 53 -78.68 25.87 6.77
CA LEU A 53 -78.04 24.83 5.97
C LEU A 53 -77.73 25.35 4.55
N GLU A 54 -76.48 25.26 4.12
CA GLU A 54 -76.12 25.20 2.69
C GLU A 54 -75.42 23.86 2.38
N PRO A 55 -75.64 23.25 1.20
CA PRO A 55 -75.15 21.91 0.90
C PRO A 55 -73.70 21.93 0.43
N MET A 56 -72.84 21.30 1.23
CA MET A 56 -71.69 20.46 0.88
C MET A 56 -71.21 20.47 -0.60
N GLU A 57 -70.19 21.28 -0.90
CA GLU A 57 -69.19 20.94 -1.92
C GLU A 57 -68.08 20.10 -1.26
N PRO A 58 -67.71 18.93 -1.80
CA PRO A 58 -66.60 18.17 -1.26
C PRO A 58 -65.29 18.85 -1.67
N LEU A 59 -64.68 19.58 -0.73
CA LEU A 59 -63.26 19.87 -0.82
C LEU A 59 -62.55 18.51 -0.86
N THR A 60 -61.95 18.22 -2.00
CA THR A 60 -61.00 17.13 -2.18
C THR A 60 -59.97 17.23 -1.06
N SER A 61 -60.08 16.36 -0.05
CA SER A 61 -59.09 16.19 1.00
C SER A 61 -57.85 15.58 0.36
N GLU A 62 -57.01 16.43 -0.26
CA GLU A 62 -55.61 16.09 -0.47
C GLU A 62 -55.02 15.78 0.90
N HIS A 63 -54.75 14.50 1.11
CA HIS A 63 -54.21 13.95 2.35
C HIS A 63 -52.74 14.36 2.41
N ASP A 64 -52.48 15.59 2.81
CA ASP A 64 -51.13 16.15 2.88
C ASP A 64 -50.43 15.57 4.11
N GLN A 65 -49.80 14.41 3.93
CA GLN A 65 -49.04 13.70 4.95
C GLN A 65 -47.74 14.47 5.25
N HIS A 66 -47.87 15.54 6.02
CA HIS A 66 -46.73 16.27 6.55
C HIS A 66 -46.00 15.37 7.58
N MET A 67 -44.89 14.77 7.18
CA MET A 67 -44.01 14.09 8.13
C MET A 67 -43.38 15.11 9.08
N ALA A 68 -43.75 15.02 10.36
CA ALA A 68 -43.15 15.83 11.42
C ALA A 68 -42.16 14.99 12.24
N LEU A 69 -40.96 15.52 12.48
CA LEU A 69 -39.98 14.95 13.40
C LEU A 69 -39.92 15.78 14.68
N TYR A 70 -40.20 15.15 15.81
CA TYR A 70 -40.12 15.79 17.12
C TYR A 70 -38.87 15.31 17.86
N LEU A 71 -38.11 16.25 18.42
CA LEU A 71 -36.88 15.98 19.16
C LEU A 71 -37.03 16.43 20.61
N GLY A 72 -36.71 15.56 21.57
CA GLY A 72 -36.84 15.88 23.00
C GLY A 72 -38.28 15.83 23.56
N GLN A 73 -39.23 15.30 22.79
CA GLN A 73 -40.61 15.08 23.24
C GLN A 73 -40.72 13.81 24.08
N ARG A 74 -41.30 13.90 25.28
CA ARG A 74 -41.58 12.74 26.14
C ARG A 74 -43.01 12.24 25.95
N ASN A 75 -43.95 13.17 25.78
CA ASN A 75 -45.36 12.91 25.50
C ASN A 75 -45.98 14.14 24.81
N PRO A 76 -47.26 14.10 24.37
CA PRO A 76 -47.90 15.22 23.65
C PRO A 76 -47.96 16.54 24.43
N LYS A 77 -47.74 16.53 25.75
CA LYS A 77 -47.87 17.69 26.63
C LYS A 77 -46.55 18.14 27.28
N HIS A 78 -45.50 17.31 27.23
CA HIS A 78 -44.24 17.53 27.93
C HIS A 78 -43.04 17.30 26.99
N PHE A 79 -42.23 18.35 26.83
CA PHE A 79 -40.87 18.28 26.30
C PHE A 79 -39.91 18.25 27.50
N LEU A 80 -39.11 17.19 27.63
CA LEU A 80 -38.23 16.96 28.78
C LEU A 80 -36.76 16.97 28.36
N PHE A 81 -36.40 17.74 27.33
CA PHE A 81 -35.00 17.94 27.00
C PHE A 81 -34.46 19.16 27.76
N LYS A 82 -33.60 18.92 28.74
CA LYS A 82 -32.83 19.95 29.46
C LYS A 82 -31.37 19.87 29.02
N GLY A 83 -31.00 20.60 27.99
CA GLY A 83 -29.64 20.59 27.42
C GLY A 83 -29.53 21.39 26.13
N ALA A 84 -28.37 21.31 25.47
CA ALA A 84 -28.14 21.84 24.14
C ALA A 84 -27.87 20.69 23.16
N LEU A 85 -28.40 20.81 21.95
CA LEU A 85 -28.09 19.93 20.84
C LEU A 85 -27.21 20.70 19.86
N GLN A 86 -26.09 20.11 19.49
CA GLN A 86 -25.17 20.69 18.52
C GLN A 86 -25.00 19.71 17.37
N ASP A 87 -25.02 20.26 16.14
CA ASP A 87 -24.73 19.52 14.91
C ASP A 87 -25.62 18.29 14.68
N VAL A 88 -26.93 18.44 14.93
CA VAL A 88 -27.91 17.39 14.67
C VAL A 88 -28.09 17.24 13.16
N ARG A 89 -27.76 16.06 12.63
CA ARG A 89 -27.94 15.72 11.22
C ARG A 89 -28.78 14.47 11.08
N ILE A 90 -29.68 14.49 10.12
CA ILE A 90 -30.40 13.29 9.68
C ILE A 90 -29.79 12.91 8.34
N VAL A 91 -29.29 11.69 8.26
CA VAL A 91 -28.55 11.21 7.10
C VAL A 91 -29.32 10.02 6.55
N ALA A 92 -29.74 10.12 5.30
CA ALA A 92 -30.33 8.97 4.60
C ALA A 92 -29.21 8.03 4.15
N GLY A 93 -29.29 6.76 4.54
CA GLY A 93 -28.32 5.73 4.16
C GLY A 93 -27.96 4.79 5.32
N SER A 94 -27.36 3.64 5.01
CA SER A 94 -27.04 2.57 5.97
C SER A 94 -25.81 2.85 6.85
N SER A 95 -25.02 3.89 6.55
CA SER A 95 -23.72 4.15 7.19
C SER A 95 -23.51 5.63 7.56
N GLY A 96 -24.58 6.30 7.99
CA GLY A 96 -24.53 7.74 8.32
C GLY A 96 -23.53 8.11 9.42
N HIS A 97 -23.12 7.16 10.28
CA HIS A 97 -22.09 7.37 11.31
C HIS A 97 -20.72 7.72 10.72
N LEU A 98 -20.44 7.35 9.47
CA LEU A 98 -19.17 7.62 8.80
C LEU A 98 -18.93 9.09 8.49
N LEU A 99 -19.99 9.89 8.38
CA LEU A 99 -19.86 11.33 8.20
C LEU A 99 -19.19 12.00 9.42
N GLN A 100 -19.41 11.45 10.61
CA GLN A 100 -18.76 11.92 11.84
C GLN A 100 -17.49 11.12 12.15
N CYS A 101 -17.45 9.83 11.77
CA CYS A 101 -16.36 8.92 12.07
C CYS A 101 -15.92 8.15 10.81
N PRO A 102 -15.16 8.75 9.89
CA PRO A 102 -14.77 8.11 8.62
C PRO A 102 -13.97 6.81 8.80
N GLN A 103 -13.34 6.64 9.96
CA GLN A 103 -12.52 5.48 10.32
C GLN A 103 -13.28 4.43 11.16
N ALA A 104 -14.54 4.68 11.51
CA ALA A 104 -15.36 3.73 12.29
C ALA A 104 -15.72 2.45 11.51
N ASP A 105 -15.64 2.49 10.18
CA ASP A 105 -15.82 1.31 9.31
C ASP A 105 -14.60 0.38 9.26
N ALA A 106 -13.54 0.67 10.03
CA ALA A 106 -12.42 -0.25 10.22
C ALA A 106 -12.83 -1.59 10.89
N ASP A 107 -14.05 -1.65 11.46
CA ASP A 107 -14.68 -2.87 11.98
C ASP A 107 -15.33 -3.76 10.90
N CYS A 108 -15.29 -3.39 9.62
CA CYS A 108 -15.72 -4.27 8.54
C CYS A 108 -14.62 -5.29 8.23
N PRO A 109 -14.87 -6.62 8.37
CA PRO A 109 -13.83 -7.65 8.34
C PRO A 109 -13.06 -7.73 7.00
N THR A 110 -13.57 -7.16 5.91
CA THR A 110 -12.94 -7.20 4.59
C THR A 110 -12.26 -5.89 4.18
N CYS A 111 -12.68 -4.73 4.70
CA CYS A 111 -12.16 -3.44 4.26
C CYS A 111 -10.79 -3.12 4.90
N GLY A 112 -10.66 -3.32 6.22
CA GLY A 112 -9.38 -3.16 6.92
C GLY A 112 -8.32 -4.17 6.46
N GLN A 113 -8.74 -5.40 6.14
CA GLN A 113 -7.84 -6.43 5.61
C GLN A 113 -7.35 -6.09 4.20
N PHE A 114 -8.20 -5.48 3.36
CA PHE A 114 -7.81 -5.01 2.03
C PHE A 114 -6.86 -3.81 2.10
N GLN A 115 -7.10 -2.85 3.01
CA GLN A 115 -6.19 -1.72 3.22
C GLN A 115 -4.81 -2.20 3.68
N HIS A 116 -4.76 -3.11 4.66
CA HIS A 116 -3.50 -3.70 5.11
C HIS A 116 -2.78 -4.47 3.99
N LEU A 117 -3.52 -5.26 3.19
CA LEU A 117 -2.93 -5.97 2.04
C LEU A 117 -2.40 -4.98 0.99
N SER A 118 -3.14 -3.91 0.69
CA SER A 118 -2.72 -2.88 -0.25
C SER A 118 -1.43 -2.20 0.19
N GLU A 119 -1.29 -1.93 1.50
CA GLU A 119 -0.07 -1.35 2.06
C GLU A 119 1.11 -2.33 1.99
N GLN A 120 0.91 -3.61 2.31
CA GLN A 120 1.94 -4.64 2.15
C GLN A 120 2.36 -4.86 0.70
N VAL A 121 1.41 -4.83 -0.24
CA VAL A 121 1.70 -4.93 -1.69
C VAL A 121 2.49 -3.72 -2.15
N ASN A 122 2.12 -2.51 -1.72
CA ASN A 122 2.89 -1.30 -2.02
C ASN A 122 4.32 -1.36 -1.44
N GLN A 123 4.47 -1.89 -0.22
CA GLN A 123 5.78 -2.09 0.39
C GLN A 123 6.62 -3.12 -0.37
N LEU A 124 6.03 -4.25 -0.76
CA LEU A 124 6.70 -5.25 -1.59
C LEU A 124 7.09 -4.68 -2.96
N GLN A 125 6.23 -3.88 -3.57
CA GLN A 125 6.52 -3.22 -4.84
C GLN A 125 7.75 -2.30 -4.73
N GLN A 126 7.84 -1.51 -3.64
CA GLN A 126 9.02 -0.69 -3.35
C GLN A 126 10.29 -1.52 -3.12
N LEU A 127 10.15 -2.68 -2.47
CA LEU A 127 11.27 -3.56 -2.21
C LEU A 127 11.79 -4.21 -3.49
N VAL A 128 10.89 -4.65 -4.37
CA VAL A 128 11.23 -5.21 -5.69
C VAL A 128 11.92 -4.18 -6.57
N THR A 129 11.41 -2.94 -6.65
CA THR A 129 12.07 -1.88 -7.43
C THR A 129 13.44 -1.52 -6.87
N THR A 130 13.60 -1.49 -5.54
CA THR A 130 14.89 -1.29 -4.89
C THR A 130 15.87 -2.40 -5.19
N LEU A 131 15.43 -3.66 -5.18
CA LEU A 131 16.30 -4.79 -5.51
C LEU A 131 16.68 -4.80 -7.00
N ALA A 132 15.73 -4.51 -7.89
CA ALA A 132 15.99 -4.42 -9.33
C ALA A 132 17.04 -3.33 -9.66
N THR A 133 16.93 -2.15 -9.04
CA THR A 133 17.90 -1.06 -9.24
C THR A 133 19.28 -1.38 -8.68
N ARG A 134 19.36 -2.05 -7.53
CA ARG A 134 20.65 -2.52 -6.99
C ARG A 134 21.27 -3.59 -7.88
N LEU A 135 20.46 -4.50 -8.42
CA LEU A 135 20.93 -5.56 -9.30
C LEU A 135 21.51 -4.99 -10.58
N THR A 136 20.79 -4.10 -11.27
CA THR A 136 21.28 -3.47 -12.52
C THR A 136 22.55 -2.65 -12.29
N ALA A 137 22.67 -1.96 -11.15
CA ALA A 137 23.90 -1.25 -10.79
C ALA A 137 25.07 -2.22 -10.58
N SER A 138 24.83 -3.38 -9.95
CA SER A 138 25.85 -4.42 -9.77
C SER A 138 26.24 -5.09 -11.08
N GLU A 139 25.28 -5.40 -11.96
CA GLU A 139 25.54 -5.95 -13.29
C GLU A 139 26.40 -5.00 -14.13
N ALA A 140 26.10 -3.69 -14.11
CA ALA A 140 26.91 -2.69 -14.81
C ALA A 140 28.35 -2.63 -14.29
N ARG A 141 28.54 -2.77 -12.97
CA ARG A 141 29.88 -2.82 -12.37
C ARG A 141 30.64 -4.09 -12.77
N LEU A 142 29.96 -5.24 -12.84
CA LEU A 142 30.57 -6.50 -13.30
C LEU A 142 30.96 -6.40 -14.78
N ALA A 143 30.08 -5.89 -15.64
CA ALA A 143 30.36 -5.68 -17.06
C ALA A 143 31.58 -4.76 -17.28
N ALA A 144 31.74 -3.70 -16.46
CA ALA A 144 32.91 -2.83 -16.54
C ALA A 144 34.22 -3.55 -16.16
N VAL A 145 34.16 -4.51 -15.22
CA VAL A 145 35.31 -5.35 -14.84
C VAL A 145 35.59 -6.43 -15.88
N GLU A 146 34.57 -6.95 -16.56
CA GLU A 146 34.75 -7.92 -17.66
C GLU A 146 35.33 -7.26 -18.92
N GLU A 147 34.89 -6.05 -19.26
CA GLU A 147 35.45 -5.25 -20.37
C GLU A 147 36.91 -4.84 -20.09
N CYS A 148 37.23 -4.59 -18.82
CA CYS A 148 38.62 -4.55 -18.38
C CYS A 148 39.17 -5.98 -18.39
N ASP A 149 39.58 -6.47 -19.56
CA ASP A 149 40.25 -7.75 -19.69
C ASP A 149 41.38 -7.82 -18.66
N CYS A 150 41.12 -8.50 -17.54
CA CYS A 150 42.08 -8.77 -16.49
C CYS A 150 43.06 -9.86 -16.96
N GLN A 151 43.28 -9.99 -18.28
CA GLN A 151 44.46 -10.59 -18.83
C GLN A 151 45.65 -9.95 -18.14
N ARG A 152 46.23 -10.74 -17.23
CA ARG A 152 47.47 -10.44 -16.55
C ARG A 152 48.61 -10.51 -17.55
N SER A 153 48.61 -9.54 -18.45
CA SER A 153 49.56 -9.37 -19.52
C SER A 153 50.73 -8.53 -19.02
N CYS A 154 51.94 -8.88 -19.47
CA CYS A 154 53.15 -8.18 -19.11
C CYS A 154 53.47 -7.17 -20.20
N ARG A 155 53.71 -5.91 -19.83
CA ARG A 155 54.19 -4.89 -20.76
C ARG A 155 55.71 -4.79 -20.67
N VAL A 156 56.41 -5.24 -21.72
CA VAL A 156 57.88 -5.29 -21.77
C VAL A 156 58.38 -4.60 -23.03
N ASN A 157 59.26 -3.60 -22.87
CA ASN A 157 59.88 -2.84 -23.96
C ASN A 157 58.87 -2.36 -25.03
N GLY A 158 57.70 -1.88 -24.59
CA GLY A 158 56.64 -1.39 -25.48
C GLY A 158 55.74 -2.48 -26.09
N THR A 159 56.04 -3.77 -25.91
CA THR A 159 55.21 -4.90 -26.36
C THR A 159 54.37 -5.47 -25.23
N VAL A 160 53.13 -5.88 -25.52
CA VAL A 160 52.25 -6.58 -24.58
C VAL A 160 52.39 -8.08 -24.80
N ARG A 161 52.71 -8.82 -23.75
CA ARG A 161 52.84 -10.28 -23.73
C ARG A 161 51.70 -10.86 -22.91
N GLN A 162 50.94 -11.80 -23.47
CA GLN A 162 49.85 -12.46 -22.74
C GLN A 162 50.38 -13.32 -21.58
N ASP A 163 49.52 -13.61 -20.62
CA ASP A 163 49.84 -14.50 -19.51
C ASP A 163 50.24 -15.90 -20.04
N GLY A 164 51.30 -16.48 -19.51
CA GLY A 164 51.91 -17.74 -19.98
C GLY A 164 52.83 -17.60 -21.20
N ALA A 165 52.90 -16.42 -21.85
CA ALA A 165 53.82 -16.22 -22.96
C ALA A 165 55.28 -16.34 -22.50
N THR A 166 56.10 -17.03 -23.29
CA THR A 166 57.54 -17.20 -23.04
C THR A 166 58.34 -16.66 -24.22
N TRP A 167 59.42 -15.92 -23.95
CA TRP A 167 60.29 -15.35 -24.98
C TRP A 167 61.76 -15.36 -24.55
N LYS A 168 62.67 -15.29 -25.53
CA LYS A 168 64.11 -15.15 -25.29
C LYS A 168 64.49 -13.68 -25.23
N SER A 169 65.23 -13.28 -24.21
CA SER A 169 65.81 -11.93 -24.07
C SER A 169 67.30 -12.08 -23.77
N GLY A 170 68.15 -11.86 -24.78
CA GLY A 170 69.58 -12.15 -24.68
C GLY A 170 69.86 -13.62 -24.33
N CYS A 171 70.50 -13.85 -23.18
CA CYS A 171 70.81 -15.18 -22.65
C CYS A 171 69.87 -15.65 -21.53
N GLU A 172 68.69 -15.05 -21.45
CA GLU A 172 67.62 -15.46 -20.54
C GLU A 172 66.36 -15.86 -21.31
N ILE A 173 65.58 -16.76 -20.70
CA ILE A 173 64.23 -17.13 -21.09
C ILE A 173 63.30 -16.48 -20.08
N CYS A 174 62.48 -15.55 -20.54
CA CYS A 174 61.49 -14.85 -19.73
C CYS A 174 60.10 -15.40 -19.99
N SER A 175 59.27 -15.45 -18.94
CA SER A 175 57.86 -15.77 -19.02
C SER A 175 57.03 -14.69 -18.35
N CYS A 176 55.86 -14.41 -18.93
CA CYS A 176 54.84 -13.62 -18.26
C CYS A 176 53.98 -14.58 -17.42
N VAL A 177 53.96 -14.39 -16.11
CA VAL A 177 53.13 -15.19 -15.20
C VAL A 177 52.41 -14.25 -14.26
N HIS A 178 51.08 -14.24 -14.36
CA HIS A 178 50.21 -13.39 -13.59
C HIS A 178 50.56 -11.89 -13.67
N GLY A 179 51.01 -11.43 -14.85
CA GLY A 179 51.30 -10.02 -15.10
C GLY A 179 52.68 -9.59 -14.60
N GLU A 180 53.46 -10.53 -14.06
CA GLU A 180 54.84 -10.33 -13.66
C GLU A 180 55.78 -11.06 -14.64
N VAL A 181 56.91 -10.43 -14.93
CA VAL A 181 57.93 -10.99 -15.82
C VAL A 181 58.96 -11.72 -14.98
N THR A 182 59.07 -13.03 -15.18
CA THR A 182 60.08 -13.87 -14.53
C THR A 182 61.09 -14.36 -15.57
N CYS A 183 62.36 -13.98 -15.44
CA CYS A 183 63.44 -14.40 -16.33
C CYS A 183 64.37 -15.41 -15.65
N ARG A 184 64.83 -16.40 -16.43
CA ARG A 184 65.82 -17.40 -15.99
C ARG A 184 66.90 -17.57 -17.05
N PRO A 185 68.16 -17.83 -16.67
CA PRO A 185 69.23 -18.06 -17.64
C PRO A 185 68.95 -19.29 -18.51
N ILE A 186 69.41 -19.25 -19.77
CA ILE A 186 69.30 -20.39 -20.68
C ILE A 186 70.10 -21.57 -20.11
N PRO A 187 69.46 -22.74 -19.94
CA PRO A 187 70.17 -23.92 -19.47
C PRO A 187 71.18 -24.37 -20.54
N CYS A 188 72.45 -24.41 -20.17
CA CYS A 188 73.51 -24.87 -21.05
C CYS A 188 73.91 -26.32 -20.72
N PRO A 189 74.28 -27.12 -21.73
CA PRO A 189 74.85 -28.43 -21.51
C PRO A 189 76.19 -28.31 -20.76
N ALA A 190 76.49 -29.28 -19.91
CA ALA A 190 77.77 -29.32 -19.20
C ALA A 190 78.92 -29.57 -20.18
N VAL A 191 79.97 -28.76 -20.11
CA VAL A 191 81.19 -28.89 -20.90
C VAL A 191 82.35 -29.38 -20.03
N THR A 192 83.21 -30.25 -20.58
CA THR A 192 84.31 -30.92 -19.83
C THR A 192 85.71 -30.47 -20.24
N CYS A 193 85.84 -29.51 -21.15
CA CYS A 193 87.14 -29.03 -21.61
C CYS A 193 87.82 -28.06 -20.61
N LYS A 194 89.15 -27.95 -20.70
CA LYS A 194 89.95 -27.08 -19.82
C LYS A 194 89.68 -25.58 -20.04
N ASN A 195 89.42 -25.17 -21.28
CA ASN A 195 89.18 -23.77 -21.65
C ASN A 195 87.88 -23.64 -22.46
N PRO A 196 86.72 -23.53 -21.79
CA PRO A 196 85.47 -23.19 -22.46
C PRO A 196 85.52 -21.76 -23.00
N VAL A 197 85.06 -21.55 -24.23
CA VAL A 197 85.05 -20.24 -24.89
C VAL A 197 83.60 -19.87 -25.25
N TYR A 198 83.22 -18.62 -24.98
CA TYR A 198 81.96 -18.05 -25.47
C TYR A 198 82.19 -17.39 -26.82
N THR A 199 81.43 -17.79 -27.83
CA THR A 199 81.45 -17.15 -29.16
C THR A 199 80.44 -16.01 -29.20
N GLU A 200 80.70 -14.97 -30.00
CA GLU A 200 79.76 -13.85 -30.14
C GLU A 200 78.39 -14.35 -30.63
N GLY A 201 77.34 -14.01 -29.89
CA GLY A 201 75.95 -14.40 -30.19
C GLY A 201 75.49 -15.73 -29.57
N GLU A 202 76.40 -16.54 -29.02
CA GLU A 202 76.07 -17.79 -28.34
C GLU A 202 76.01 -17.62 -26.81
N CYS A 203 74.97 -18.20 -26.20
CA CYS A 203 74.76 -18.12 -24.75
C CYS A 203 75.45 -19.24 -23.98
N CYS A 204 75.86 -20.30 -24.66
CA CYS A 204 76.49 -21.45 -24.06
C CYS A 204 77.96 -21.55 -24.46
N PRO A 205 78.84 -21.95 -23.52
CA PRO A 205 80.25 -22.11 -23.81
C PRO A 205 80.47 -23.31 -24.73
N LEU A 206 81.43 -23.19 -25.63
CA LEU A 206 81.88 -24.25 -26.54
C LEU A 206 83.33 -24.61 -26.24
N CYS A 207 83.72 -25.82 -26.63
CA CYS A 207 85.11 -26.26 -26.61
C CYS A 207 85.66 -26.11 -28.03
N LEU A 208 86.69 -25.28 -28.19
CA LEU A 208 87.41 -25.08 -29.44
C LEU A 208 88.74 -25.85 -29.42
#